data_AF-A0A6P2RKK9-F1
#
_entry.id   AF-A0A6P2RKK9-F1
#
_cell.length_a   1.000
_cell.length_b   1.000
_cell.length_c   1.000
_cell.angle_alpha   90.00
_cell.angle_beta   90.00
_cell.angle_gamma   90.00
#
_symmetry.space_group_name_H-M   'P 1'
#
loop_
_entity.id
_entity.type
_entity.pdbx_description
1 polymer ?
#
loop_
_entity_poly.entity_id
_entity_poly.type
_entity_poly.pdbx_seq_one_letter_code
_entity_poly.pdbx_strand_id
1 'polypeptide(L)'
;MTPWSAINLVDYYWVRRERYKVAQFFAKDGEYGLVRIGAFVAYFFGVLIQIPFMNSSLYVGPIAHLLGGAEIAWVIGLAVAGGLYYASTGSIRRVMAATSANQGI
;
A
#
# COMPACT_ATOMS: atom_id res chain seq x y z
N MET A 1 0.84 1.90 -11.95
CA MET A 1 2.01 1.88 -11.05
C MET A 1 1.71 2.43 -9.67
N THR A 2 0.94 3.52 -9.54
CA THR A 2 0.67 4.23 -8.27
C THR A 2 0.25 3.35 -7.08
N PRO A 3 -0.68 2.39 -7.21
CA PRO A 3 -1.10 1.56 -6.06
C PRO A 3 0.02 0.70 -5.49
N TRP A 4 0.88 0.16 -6.36
CA TRP A 4 2.03 -0.66 -5.92
C TRP A 4 3.03 0.20 -5.15
N SER A 5 3.36 1.38 -5.67
CA SER A 5 4.26 2.32 -5.00
C SER A 5 3.71 2.74 -3.63
N ALA A 6 2.41 3.03 -3.54
CA ALA A 6 1.76 3.40 -2.28
C ALA A 6 1.88 2.30 -1.22
N ILE A 7 1.61 1.05 -1.60
CA ILE A 7 1.76 -0.11 -0.70
C ILE A 7 3.19 -0.23 -0.19
N ASN A 8 4.18 -0.12 -1.10
CA ASN A 8 5.60 -0.23 -0.73
C ASN A 8 6.04 0.92 0.20
N LEU A 9 5.64 2.15 -0.10
CA LEU A 9 5.98 3.32 0.72
C LEU A 9 5.37 3.21 2.12
N VAL A 10 4.10 2.78 2.22
CA VAL A 10 3.46 2.56 3.52
C VAL A 10 4.12 1.40 4.27
N ASP A 11 4.47 0.30 3.60
CA ASP A 11 5.21 -0.80 4.24
C ASP A 11 6.54 -0.30 4.80
N TYR A 12 7.27 0.48 3.99
CA TYR A 12 8.60 0.97 4.33
C TYR A 12 8.58 2.00 5.46
N TYR A 13 7.82 3.09 5.31
CA TYR A 13 7.87 4.20 6.26
C TYR A 13 6.97 4.01 7.48
N TRP A 14 5.78 3.43 7.31
CA TRP A 14 4.77 3.36 8.38
C TRP A 14 4.67 2.02 9.09
N VAL A 15 4.83 0.90 8.36
CA VAL A 15 4.68 -0.45 8.95
C VAL A 15 5.99 -0.92 9.56
N ARG A 16 7.06 -0.95 8.75
CA ARG A 16 8.37 -1.49 9.14
C ARG A 16 9.37 -0.42 9.56
N ARG A 17 9.07 0.85 9.30
CA ARG A 17 9.90 2.02 9.70
C ARG A 17 11.36 1.82 9.31
N GLU A 18 11.59 1.48 8.05
CA GLU A 18 12.93 1.28 7.45
C GLU A 18 13.70 0.04 7.96
N ARG A 19 13.12 -0.74 8.88
CA ARG A 19 13.77 -1.92 9.48
C ARG A 19 13.49 -3.18 8.67
N TYR A 20 14.21 -3.36 7.57
CA TYR A 20 14.15 -4.58 6.77
C TYR A 20 15.36 -5.46 7.00
N LYS A 21 15.13 -6.75 7.27
CA LYS A 21 16.17 -7.77 7.28
C LYS A 21 16.32 -8.35 5.89
N VAL A 22 17.39 -7.98 5.17
CA VAL A 22 17.61 -8.41 3.79
C VAL A 22 17.70 -9.94 3.67
N ALA A 23 18.37 -10.59 4.63
CA ALA A 23 18.53 -12.05 4.65
C ALA A 23 17.18 -12.79 4.69
N GLN A 24 16.15 -12.19 5.30
CA GLN A 24 14.84 -12.81 5.44
C GLN A 24 14.03 -12.80 4.13
N PHE A 25 14.39 -11.97 3.13
CA PHE A 25 13.72 -11.99 1.82
C PHE A 25 13.99 -13.28 1.03
N PHE A 26 15.13 -13.93 1.28
CA PHE A 26 15.53 -15.16 0.61
C PHE A 26 15.13 -16.42 1.38
N ALA A 27 14.62 -16.26 2.60
CA ALA A 27 14.18 -17.37 3.43
C ALA A 27 12.73 -17.75 3.08
N LYS A 28 12.51 -19.01 2.69
CA LYS A 28 11.18 -19.55 2.36
C LYS A 28 10.17 -19.35 3.50
N ASP A 29 10.62 -19.54 4.74
CA ASP A 29 9.83 -19.39 5.96
C ASP A 29 10.24 -18.13 6.75
N GLY A 30 10.76 -17.12 6.04
CA GLY A 30 11.18 -15.86 6.64
C GLY A 30 10.02 -15.00 7.13
N GLU A 31 10.34 -13.93 7.87
CA GLU A 31 9.35 -13.02 8.48
C GLU A 31 8.42 -12.29 7.48
N TYR A 32 8.69 -12.39 6.17
CA TYR A 32 7.88 -11.82 5.10
C TYR A 32 6.84 -12.81 4.53
N GLY A 33 7.03 -14.11 4.74
CA GLY A 33 6.21 -15.16 4.13
C GLY A 33 6.25 -15.19 2.60
N LEU A 34 5.51 -16.12 2.00
CA LEU A 34 5.47 -16.28 0.54
C LEU A 34 4.53 -15.28 -0.15
N VAL A 35 3.36 -15.03 0.45
CA VAL A 35 2.31 -14.23 -0.16
C VAL A 35 1.60 -13.42 0.91
N ARG A 36 1.43 -12.12 0.65
CA ARG A 36 0.71 -11.22 1.54
C ARG A 36 -0.63 -10.83 0.93
N ILE A 37 -1.68 -11.59 1.24
CA ILE A 37 -3.03 -11.40 0.71
C ILE A 37 -3.51 -9.96 0.91
N GLY A 38 -3.23 -9.35 2.07
CA GLY A 38 -3.58 -7.96 2.35
C GLY A 38 -3.01 -6.96 1.34
N ALA A 39 -1.81 -7.19 0.81
CA ALA A 39 -1.23 -6.35 -0.24
C ALA A 39 -1.96 -6.50 -1.58
N PHE A 40 -2.34 -7.73 -1.96
CA PHE A 40 -3.12 -7.96 -3.18
C PHE A 40 -4.52 -7.35 -3.09
N VAL A 41 -5.18 -7.48 -1.94
CA VAL A 41 -6.49 -6.88 -1.69
C VAL A 41 -6.40 -5.35 -1.78
N ALA A 42 -5.42 -4.73 -1.11
CA ALA A 42 -5.20 -3.29 -1.17
C ALA A 42 -4.89 -2.81 -2.59
N TYR A 43 -4.09 -3.57 -3.34
CA TYR A 43 -3.77 -3.27 -4.74
C TYR A 43 -5.01 -3.34 -5.62
N PHE A 44 -5.79 -4.42 -5.51
CA PHE A 44 -7.01 -4.63 -6.29
C PHE A 44 -8.02 -3.50 -6.08
N PHE A 45 -8.34 -3.19 -4.82
CA PHE A 45 -9.28 -2.10 -4.51
C PHE A 45 -8.72 -0.72 -4.87
N GLY A 46 -7.41 -0.50 -4.69
CA GLY A 46 -6.73 0.72 -5.11
C GLY A 46 -6.80 0.95 -6.62
N VAL A 47 -6.69 -0.09 -7.45
CA VAL A 47 -6.90 0.00 -8.90
C VAL A 47 -8.37 0.23 -9.23
N LEU A 48 -9.28 -0.54 -8.62
CA LEU A 48 -10.70 -0.48 -8.92
C LEU A 48 -11.30 0.92 -8.63
N ILE A 49 -10.92 1.52 -7.50
CA ILE A 49 -11.43 2.83 -7.10
C ILE A 49 -10.93 3.97 -8.00
N GLN A 50 -9.80 3.80 -8.70
CA GLN A 50 -9.26 4.84 -9.59
C GLN A 50 -10.10 5.00 -10.85
N ILE A 51 -10.74 3.94 -11.33
CA ILE A 51 -11.49 3.91 -12.60
C ILE A 51 -12.48 5.10 -12.71
N PRO A 52 -13.33 5.43 -11.73
CA PRO A 52 -14.23 6.57 -11.87
C PRO A 52 -13.54 7.95 -11.85
N PHE A 53 -12.29 8.06 -11.40
CA PHE A 53 -11.53 9.31 -11.24
C PHE A 53 -10.45 9.53 -12.32
N MET A 54 -10.22 8.55 -13.19
CA MET A 54 -9.20 8.66 -14.24
C MET A 54 -9.59 9.70 -15.29
N ASN A 55 -8.65 10.55 -15.68
CA ASN A 55 -8.74 11.42 -16.84
C ASN A 55 -7.56 11.17 -17.79
N SER A 56 -7.83 10.44 -18.87
CA SER A 56 -6.84 10.13 -19.90
C SER A 56 -7.44 10.33 -21.30
N SER A 57 -6.58 10.46 -22.31
CA SER A 57 -7.01 10.59 -23.71
C SER A 57 -7.84 9.40 -24.22
N LEU A 58 -7.70 8.22 -23.60
CA LEU A 58 -8.42 7.00 -23.96
C LEU A 58 -9.70 6.80 -23.15
N TYR A 59 -9.80 7.40 -21.97
CA TYR A 59 -10.93 7.22 -21.06
C TYR A 59 -10.99 8.35 -20.04
N VAL A 60 -12.19 8.92 -19.87
CA VAL A 60 -12.52 9.91 -18.84
C VAL A 60 -13.62 9.34 -17.95
N GLY A 61 -13.30 9.19 -16.68
CA GLY A 61 -14.24 8.67 -15.68
C GLY A 61 -15.34 9.68 -15.35
N PRO A 62 -16.51 9.21 -14.89
CA PRO A 62 -17.65 10.06 -14.58
C PRO A 62 -17.33 11.12 -13.52
N ILE A 63 -16.55 10.79 -12.49
CA ILE A 63 -16.18 11.75 -11.44
C ILE A 63 -15.12 12.73 -11.97
N ALA A 64 -14.16 12.26 -12.77
CA ALA A 64 -13.18 13.12 -13.40
C ALA A 64 -13.84 14.18 -14.32
N HIS A 65 -14.88 13.78 -15.05
CA HIS A 65 -15.65 14.68 -15.89
C HIS A 65 -16.37 15.78 -15.08
N LEU A 66 -16.99 15.40 -13.94
CA LEU A 66 -17.63 16.36 -13.03
C LEU A 66 -16.65 17.35 -12.41
N LEU A 67 -15.37 16.97 -12.27
CA LEU A 67 -14.30 17.82 -11.76
C LEU A 67 -13.62 18.66 -12.85
N GLY A 68 -14.23 18.81 -14.03
CA GLY A 68 -13.69 19.61 -15.12
C GLY A 68 -12.46 18.99 -15.80
N GLY A 69 -12.28 17.67 -15.68
CA GLY A 69 -11.10 16.97 -16.22
C GLY A 69 -9.86 17.08 -15.33
N ALA A 70 -10.01 17.24 -14.02
CA ALA A 70 -8.87 17.12 -13.11
C ALA A 70 -8.39 15.66 -13.03
N GLU A 71 -7.09 15.41 -13.21
CA GLU A 71 -6.49 14.09 -13.03
C GLU A 71 -6.12 13.87 -11.56
N ILE A 72 -7.06 13.29 -10.80
CA ILE A 72 -6.92 13.02 -9.36
C ILE A 72 -6.88 11.53 -9.02
N ALA A 73 -6.97 10.64 -10.01
CA ALA A 73 -6.98 9.19 -9.76
C ALA A 73 -5.70 8.75 -9.06
N TRP A 74 -4.54 9.32 -9.42
CA TRP A 74 -3.28 8.96 -8.76
C TRP A 74 -3.29 9.26 -7.25
N VAL A 75 -3.91 10.36 -6.79
CA VAL A 75 -4.03 10.70 -5.36
C VAL A 75 -4.94 9.69 -4.66
N ILE A 76 -6.10 9.40 -5.26
CA ILE A 76 -7.07 8.44 -4.72
C ILE A 76 -6.45 7.04 -4.64
N GLY A 77 -5.76 6.61 -5.69
CA GLY A 77 -5.06 5.34 -5.73
C GLY A 77 -4.00 5.21 -4.64
N LEU A 78 -3.24 6.29 -4.39
CA LEU A 78 -2.24 6.33 -3.33
C LEU A 78 -2.89 6.23 -1.95
N ALA A 79 -3.90 7.05 -1.68
CA ALA A 79 -4.60 7.09 -0.41
C ALA A 79 -5.30 5.75 -0.08
N VAL A 80 -6.03 5.19 -1.05
CA VAL A 80 -6.81 3.96 -0.83
C VAL A 80 -5.91 2.74 -0.74
N ALA A 81 -4.97 2.54 -1.66
CA ALA A 81 -4.08 1.38 -1.61
C ALA A 81 -3.18 1.42 -0.38
N GLY A 82 -2.59 2.59 -0.08
CA GLY A 82 -1.78 2.78 1.12
C GLY A 82 -2.57 2.59 2.42
N GLY A 83 -3.77 3.19 2.50
CA GLY A 83 -4.64 3.10 3.68
C GLY A 83 -5.14 1.67 3.94
N LEU A 84 -5.62 0.97 2.91
CA LEU A 84 -6.06 -0.42 3.03
C LEU A 84 -4.91 -1.35 3.44
N TYR A 85 -3.73 -1.16 2.85
CA TYR A 85 -2.56 -1.94 3.22
C TYR A 85 -2.17 -1.69 4.69
N TYR A 86 -2.13 -0.43 5.11
CA TYR A 86 -1.86 -0.06 6.51
C TYR A 86 -2.87 -0.67 7.49
N ALA A 87 -4.16 -0.67 7.14
CA ALA A 87 -5.20 -1.31 7.94
C ALA A 87 -5.00 -2.82 8.05
N SER A 88 -4.59 -3.48 6.95
CA SER A 88 -4.35 -4.92 6.91
C SER A 88 -3.12 -5.40 7.71
N THR A 89 -2.21 -4.50 8.07
CA THR A 89 -0.93 -4.84 8.71
C THR A 89 -0.92 -4.66 10.23
N GLY A 90 -2.09 -4.54 10.87
CA GLY A 90 -2.22 -4.33 12.32
C GLY A 90 -1.42 -5.32 13.18
N SER A 91 -1.46 -6.62 12.85
CA SER A 91 -0.71 -7.66 13.58
C SER A 91 0.80 -7.48 13.47
N ILE A 92 1.30 -7.17 12.28
CA ILE A 92 2.74 -6.94 12.02
C ILE A 92 3.22 -5.72 12.80
N ARG A 93 2.43 -4.64 12.78
CA ARG A 93 2.76 -3.40 13.49
C ARG A 93 2.87 -3.60 15.00
N ARG A 94 2.02 -4.46 15.58
CA ARG A 94 2.11 -4.84 17.01
C ARG A 94 3.39 -5.61 17.32
N VAL A 95 3.74 -6.58 16.48
CA VAL A 95 5.00 -7.35 16.62
C VAL A 95 6.21 -6.42 16.52
N MET A 96 6.25 -5.57 15.49
CA MET A 96 7.31 -4.57 15.28
C MET A 96 7.47 -3.63 16.48
N ALA A 97 6.36 -3.18 17.07
CA ALA A 97 6.38 -2.33 18.26
C ALA A 97 6.95 -3.08 19.49
N ALA A 98 6.53 -4.32 19.71
CA ALA A 98 7.04 -5.15 20.81
C ALA A 98 8.54 -5.47 20.67
N THR A 99 9.00 -5.80 19.46
CA THR A 99 10.44 -6.02 19.18
C THR A 99 11.25 -4.76 19.42
N SER A 100 10.71 -3.58 19.07
CA SER A 100 11.39 -2.30 19.28
C SER A 100 11.50 -1.94 20.77
N ALA A 101 10.48 -2.25 21.57
CA ALA A 101 10.50 -2.03 23.02
C ALA A 101 11.48 -2.96 23.75
N ASN A 102 11.65 -4.18 23.26
CA ASN A 102 12.54 -5.18 23.87
C ASN A 102 14.03 -4.98 23.49
N GLN A 103 14.31 -4.24 22.42
CA GLN A 103 15.68 -3.93 21.95
C GLN A 103 16.19 -2.57 22.46
N GLY A 104 15.71 -2.11 23.63
CA GLY A 104 16.02 -0.84 24.27
C GLY A 104 17.25 -0.09 23.74
N ILE A 105 16.98 1.00 23.01
CA ILE A 105 17.73 2.24 23.18
C ILE A 105 17.14 2.93 24.40
#